data_AF-A0A2H0A0N2-F1
#
_entry.id   AF-A0A2H0A0N2-F1
#
_cell.length_a   1.000
_cell.length_b   1.000
_cell.length_c   1.000
_cell.angle_alpha   90.00
_cell.angle_beta   90.00
_cell.angle_gamma   90.00
#
_symmetry.space_group_name_H-M   'P 1'
#
loop_
_entity.id
_entity.type
_entity.pdbx_description
1 polymer ?
#
loop_
_entity_poly.entity_id
_entity_poly.type
_entity_poly.pdbx_seq_one_letter_code
_entity_poly.pdbx_strand_id
1 'polypeptide(L)'
;MNKQSVGNSGDTSTGMIIPVGQSQGATSRIFPHILDAISQIQQFYVIEASGQEIPDDFLTIRGKLNFFNVGFGAGFLEALVFALIMSLILILSSDDITRQAIAKYFPMINSSLFLWVINLLPVIISGGLCSYLSRNYIGKITKKAIDSFLLGRVFSLILKGLLLCFLMIWVSNCINPDSAWHFAQVVSLKKYHISIRIYYILLSVKPLLVKRAYELLAVFGLAVIMPFLFIWGVALVRKIKASRGHALMGV
;
A
#
# COMPACT_ATOMS: atom_id res chain seq x y z
N MET A 1 12.41 -49.72 50.05
CA MET A 1 11.02 -49.27 49.83
C MET A 1 10.93 -48.67 48.43
N ASN A 2 10.06 -49.24 47.59
CA ASN A 2 9.53 -48.77 46.29
C ASN A 2 10.37 -48.76 44.98
N LYS A 3 10.08 -49.81 44.18
CA LYS A 3 9.54 -49.85 42.80
C LYS A 3 10.36 -49.33 41.60
N GLN A 4 10.66 -50.29 40.71
CA GLN A 4 10.78 -50.11 39.27
C GLN A 4 9.43 -49.76 38.62
N SER A 5 9.47 -49.01 37.51
CA SER A 5 8.73 -49.38 36.29
C SER A 5 9.49 -48.93 35.05
N VAL A 6 9.63 -49.89 34.14
CA VAL A 6 10.04 -49.81 32.73
C VAL A 6 9.04 -48.98 31.93
N GLY A 7 9.48 -48.32 30.84
CA GLY A 7 8.56 -47.58 29.96
C GLY A 7 9.17 -46.94 28.71
N ASN A 8 9.74 -47.79 27.85
CA ASN A 8 9.78 -47.79 26.37
C ASN A 8 10.02 -46.52 25.50
N SER A 9 10.78 -46.82 24.43
CA SER A 9 11.16 -46.03 23.27
C SER A 9 10.00 -45.52 22.42
N GLY A 10 10.26 -44.40 21.74
CA GLY A 10 9.66 -44.06 20.46
C GLY A 10 8.56 -43.00 20.53
N ASP A 11 8.94 -41.74 20.29
CA ASP A 11 8.11 -40.88 19.46
C ASP A 11 8.99 -39.91 18.68
N THR A 12 9.28 -40.34 17.46
CA THR A 12 9.25 -39.54 16.24
C THR A 12 9.47 -38.04 16.46
N SER A 13 10.75 -37.67 16.41
CA SER A 13 11.24 -36.39 15.92
C SER A 13 10.69 -36.13 14.51
N THR A 14 9.39 -35.88 14.41
CA THR A 14 8.81 -35.17 13.28
C THR A 14 9.26 -33.76 13.49
N GLY A 15 10.22 -33.33 12.68
CA GLY A 15 10.83 -32.01 12.76
C GLY A 15 9.74 -30.95 12.90
N MET A 16 9.49 -30.53 14.14
CA MET A 16 8.71 -29.35 14.42
C MET A 16 9.63 -28.22 13.99
N ILE A 17 9.43 -27.76 12.75
CA ILE A 17 10.08 -26.56 12.24
C ILE A 17 9.43 -25.42 13.01
N ILE A 18 9.93 -25.16 14.21
CA ILE A 18 9.58 -23.97 14.97
C ILE A 18 10.20 -22.81 14.19
N PRO A 19 9.42 -21.90 13.58
CA PRO A 19 9.97 -20.70 12.97
C PRO A 19 10.89 -19.99 13.96
N VAL A 20 12.09 -19.62 13.50
CA VAL A 20 13.06 -18.84 14.27
C VAL A 20 12.36 -17.58 14.79
N GLY A 21 12.07 -17.56 16.11
CA GLY A 21 11.34 -16.48 16.78
C GLY A 21 10.28 -16.90 17.80
N GLN A 22 9.95 -18.19 17.92
CA GLN A 22 8.77 -18.66 18.67
C GLN A 22 9.00 -19.03 20.15
N SER A 23 10.15 -18.71 20.76
CA SER A 23 10.36 -19.06 22.19
C SER A 23 9.61 -18.17 23.18
N GLN A 24 9.14 -16.98 22.82
CA GLN A 24 8.44 -16.08 23.75
C GLN A 24 7.44 -15.17 22.99
N GLY A 25 6.14 -15.32 23.28
CA GLY A 25 5.15 -14.25 23.11
C GLY A 25 4.75 -13.83 21.67
N ALA A 26 4.39 -14.77 20.79
CA ALA A 26 3.96 -14.44 19.41
C ALA A 26 2.64 -13.64 19.32
N THR A 27 1.89 -13.47 20.42
CA THR A 27 0.63 -12.69 20.48
C THR A 27 0.78 -11.21 20.84
N SER A 28 2.01 -10.73 21.12
CA SER A 28 2.25 -9.35 21.58
C SER A 28 3.11 -8.48 20.66
N ARG A 29 3.65 -9.00 19.56
CA ARG A 29 4.50 -8.19 18.68
C ARG A 29 3.64 -7.24 17.85
N ILE A 30 3.61 -5.98 18.29
CA ILE A 30 3.22 -4.83 17.47
C ILE A 30 4.12 -4.88 16.22
N PHE A 31 3.52 -4.94 15.03
CA PHE A 31 4.29 -4.99 13.78
C PHE A 31 4.71 -3.56 13.44
N PRO A 32 6.01 -3.20 13.48
CA PRO A 32 6.41 -1.83 13.20
C PRO A 32 6.36 -1.52 11.69
N HIS A 33 6.50 -2.54 10.82
CA HIS A 33 6.63 -2.34 9.37
C HIS A 33 5.91 -3.38 8.51
N ILE A 34 5.54 -2.96 7.30
CA ILE A 34 4.85 -3.77 6.28
C ILE A 34 5.61 -5.05 5.91
N LEU A 35 6.95 -5.02 5.91
CA LEU A 35 7.77 -6.16 5.55
C LEU A 35 7.73 -7.28 6.59
N ASP A 36 7.63 -6.94 7.87
CA ASP A 36 7.51 -7.92 8.96
C ASP A 36 6.16 -8.64 8.89
N ALA A 37 5.08 -7.88 8.65
CA ALA A 37 3.76 -8.47 8.42
C ALA A 37 3.72 -9.39 7.19
N ILE A 38 4.36 -8.99 6.08
CA ILE A 38 4.46 -9.82 4.86
C ILE A 38 5.26 -11.09 5.13
N SER A 39 6.39 -10.99 5.83
CA SER A 39 7.24 -12.14 6.18
C SER A 39 6.47 -13.17 7.02
N GLN A 40 5.65 -12.72 7.98
CA GLN A 40 4.84 -13.63 8.79
C GLN A 40 3.72 -14.30 7.98
N ILE A 41 3.06 -13.57 7.08
CA ILE A 41 2.08 -14.15 6.16
C ILE A 41 2.74 -15.23 5.28
N GLN A 42 3.99 -15.02 4.85
CA GLN A 42 4.77 -16.04 4.13
C GLN A 42 5.09 -17.26 5.00
N GLN A 43 5.42 -17.07 6.27
CA GLN A 43 5.66 -18.18 7.20
C GLN A 43 4.40 -19.03 7.40
N PHE A 44 3.23 -18.40 7.60
CA PHE A 44 1.96 -19.13 7.67
C PHE A 44 1.66 -19.90 6.37
N TYR A 45 1.93 -19.28 5.22
CA TYR A 45 1.78 -19.95 3.93
C TYR A 45 2.65 -21.21 3.82
N VAL A 46 3.92 -21.17 4.23
CA VAL A 46 4.83 -22.32 4.15
C VAL A 46 4.37 -23.45 5.08
N ILE A 47 3.91 -23.12 6.29
CA ILE A 47 3.42 -24.10 7.26
C ILE A 47 2.12 -24.75 6.76
N GLU A 48 1.16 -23.95 6.29
CA GLU A 48 -0.11 -24.48 5.75
C GLU A 48 0.10 -25.25 4.43
N ALA A 49 1.06 -24.84 3.58
CA ALA A 49 1.42 -25.57 2.37
C ALA A 49 2.09 -26.93 2.66
N SER A 50 2.69 -27.09 3.84
CA SER A 50 3.29 -28.35 4.30
C SER A 50 2.25 -29.33 4.89
N GLY A 51 0.96 -28.95 4.91
CA GLY A 51 -0.13 -29.82 5.33
C GLY A 51 -0.41 -29.83 6.84
N GLN A 52 0.21 -28.94 7.61
CA GLN A 52 -0.14 -28.76 9.03
C GLN A 52 -1.34 -27.82 9.16
N GLU A 53 -2.46 -28.35 9.65
CA GLU A 53 -3.63 -27.54 10.00
C GLU A 53 -3.38 -26.80 11.31
N ILE A 54 -3.16 -25.49 11.22
CA ILE A 54 -3.06 -24.61 12.38
C ILE A 54 -4.49 -24.30 12.88
N PRO A 55 -4.78 -24.40 14.19
CA PRO A 55 -6.10 -24.09 14.74
C PRO A 55 -6.57 -22.67 14.37
N ASP A 56 -7.84 -22.54 13.98
CA ASP A 56 -8.44 -21.27 13.52
C ASP A 56 -8.36 -20.12 14.57
N ASP A 57 -8.18 -20.46 15.86
CA ASP A 57 -8.01 -19.53 16.99
C ASP A 57 -6.58 -19.02 17.20
N PHE A 58 -5.60 -19.59 16.47
CA PHE A 58 -4.22 -19.10 16.52
C PHE A 58 -4.12 -17.63 16.08
N LEU A 59 -4.95 -17.24 15.11
CA LEU A 59 -5.10 -15.85 14.67
C LEU A 59 -6.17 -15.13 15.50
N THR A 60 -5.81 -14.78 16.73
CA THR A 60 -6.68 -13.99 17.63
C THR A 60 -7.19 -12.71 16.94
N ILE A 61 -8.31 -12.17 17.41
CA ILE A 61 -8.87 -10.89 16.92
C ILE A 61 -7.83 -9.77 16.96
N ARG A 62 -6.96 -9.78 17.98
CA ARG A 62 -5.85 -8.83 18.11
C ARG A 62 -4.82 -8.97 17.00
N GLY A 63 -4.50 -10.20 16.59
CA GLY A 63 -3.64 -10.48 15.44
C GLY A 63 -4.23 -9.93 14.13
N LYS A 64 -5.53 -10.17 13.89
CA LYS A 64 -6.24 -9.64 12.71
C LYS A 64 -6.22 -8.10 12.66
N LEU A 65 -6.50 -7.45 13.79
CA LEU A 65 -6.44 -5.99 13.91
C LEU A 65 -5.01 -5.44 13.71
N ASN A 66 -3.98 -6.19 14.11
CA ASN A 66 -2.59 -5.79 13.88
C ASN A 66 -2.26 -5.82 12.37
N PHE A 67 -2.63 -6.89 11.65
CA PHE A 67 -2.49 -6.95 10.19
C PHE A 67 -3.28 -5.84 9.47
N PHE A 68 -4.50 -5.55 9.95
CA PHE A 68 -5.29 -4.43 9.48
C PHE A 68 -4.58 -3.09 9.67
N ASN A 69 -4.07 -2.82 10.87
CA ASN A 69 -3.37 -1.57 11.19
C ASN A 69 -2.10 -1.38 10.35
N VAL A 70 -1.36 -2.46 10.08
CA VAL A 70 -0.19 -2.40 9.19
C VAL A 70 -0.61 -2.09 7.76
N GLY A 71 -1.64 -2.77 7.23
CA GLY A 71 -2.18 -2.49 5.90
C GLY A 71 -2.70 -1.05 5.78
N PHE A 72 -3.36 -0.56 6.83
CA PHE A 72 -3.86 0.80 6.93
C PHE A 72 -2.72 1.84 6.96
N GLY A 73 -1.74 1.64 7.85
CA GLY A 73 -0.59 2.52 8.02
C GLY A 73 0.29 2.59 6.78
N ALA A 74 0.52 1.45 6.12
CA ALA A 74 1.22 1.40 4.83
C ALA A 74 0.48 2.20 3.76
N GLY A 75 -0.85 2.01 3.64
CA GLY A 75 -1.68 2.77 2.71
C GLY A 75 -1.67 4.28 3.00
N PHE A 76 -1.54 4.67 4.28
CA PHE A 76 -1.52 6.07 4.71
C PHE A 76 -0.18 6.73 4.41
N LEU A 77 0.94 6.06 4.77
CA LEU A 77 2.29 6.53 4.44
C LEU A 77 2.47 6.70 2.93
N GLU A 78 1.94 5.76 2.13
CA GLU A 78 1.91 5.85 0.68
C GLU A 78 1.21 7.13 0.19
N ALA A 79 0.07 7.52 0.78
CA ALA A 79 -0.57 8.79 0.42
C ALA A 79 0.19 10.02 0.86
N LEU A 80 0.84 9.99 2.02
CA LEU A 80 1.66 11.11 2.47
C LEU A 80 2.81 11.37 1.49
N VAL A 81 3.50 10.31 1.08
CA VAL A 81 4.58 10.38 0.09
C VAL A 81 4.04 10.83 -1.27
N PHE A 82 2.91 10.26 -1.71
CA PHE A 82 2.25 10.67 -2.96
C PHE A 82 1.87 12.16 -2.95
N ALA A 83 1.22 12.65 -1.89
CA ALA A 83 0.80 14.04 -1.78
C ALA A 83 1.98 15.02 -1.78
N LEU A 84 3.09 14.62 -1.14
CA LEU A 84 4.33 15.40 -1.13
C LEU A 84 4.93 15.49 -2.54
N ILE A 85 5.07 14.35 -3.24
CA ILE A 85 5.59 14.32 -4.62
C ILE A 85 4.67 15.13 -5.56
N MET A 86 3.35 14.97 -5.42
CA MET A 86 2.37 15.70 -6.21
C MET A 86 2.47 17.21 -6.01
N SER A 87 2.68 17.66 -4.77
CA SER A 87 2.85 19.08 -4.45
C SER A 87 4.09 19.66 -5.15
N LEU A 88 5.20 18.92 -5.16
CA LEU A 88 6.42 19.32 -5.88
C LEU A 88 6.19 19.38 -7.40
N ILE A 89 5.52 18.38 -7.97
CA ILE A 89 5.22 18.32 -9.41
C ILE A 89 4.30 19.46 -9.83
N LEU A 90 3.33 19.83 -9.00
CA LEU A 90 2.39 20.90 -9.29
C LEU A 90 3.11 22.25 -9.40
N ILE A 91 4.07 22.52 -8.51
CA ILE A 91 4.94 23.69 -8.59
C ILE A 91 5.76 23.67 -9.88
N LEU A 92 6.37 22.53 -10.20
CA LEU A 92 7.16 22.35 -11.43
C LEU A 92 6.32 22.50 -12.71
N SER A 93 5.05 22.10 -12.65
CA SER A 93 4.13 22.18 -13.79
C SER A 93 3.57 23.58 -14.01
N SER A 94 3.55 24.42 -12.96
CA SER A 94 3.01 25.78 -13.01
C SER A 94 4.03 26.82 -13.48
N ASP A 95 5.33 26.57 -13.31
CA ASP A 95 6.40 27.52 -13.65
C ASP A 95 7.36 26.96 -14.72
N ASP A 96 7.14 27.36 -15.98
CA ASP A 96 7.94 26.92 -17.11
C ASP A 96 9.42 27.30 -17.00
N ILE A 97 9.75 28.44 -16.37
CA ILE A 97 11.13 28.90 -16.19
C ILE A 97 11.86 27.96 -15.22
N THR A 98 11.22 27.61 -14.11
CA THR A 98 11.77 26.67 -13.13
C THR A 98 11.88 25.27 -13.72
N ARG A 99 10.88 24.83 -14.50
CA ARG A 99 10.93 23.55 -15.22
C ARG A 99 12.11 23.49 -16.20
N GLN A 100 12.32 24.53 -16.99
CA GLN A 100 13.42 24.59 -17.96
C GLN A 100 14.79 24.64 -17.29
N ALA A 101 14.93 25.38 -16.18
CA ALA A 101 16.17 25.44 -15.41
C ALA A 101 16.57 24.06 -14.86
N ILE A 102 15.61 23.28 -14.37
CA ILE A 102 15.84 21.93 -13.84
C ILE A 102 16.01 20.92 -14.98
N ALA A 103 15.28 21.09 -16.09
CA ALA A 103 15.39 20.23 -17.26
C ALA A 103 16.80 20.25 -17.89
N LYS A 104 17.57 21.32 -17.68
CA LYS A 104 18.99 21.39 -18.07
C LYS A 104 19.85 20.31 -17.41
N TYR A 105 19.52 19.92 -16.17
CA TYR A 105 20.21 18.86 -15.44
C TYR A 105 19.52 17.50 -15.64
N PHE A 106 18.19 17.49 -15.71
CA PHE A 106 17.39 16.27 -15.86
C PHE A 106 16.35 16.43 -17.00
N PRO A 107 16.69 16.05 -18.24
CA PRO A 107 15.83 16.30 -19.40
C PRO A 107 14.47 15.58 -19.32
N MET A 108 14.37 14.48 -18.56
CA MET A 108 13.12 13.75 -18.34
C MET A 108 12.04 14.57 -17.60
N ILE A 109 12.42 15.60 -16.84
CA ILE A 109 11.47 16.46 -16.11
C ILE A 109 10.61 17.31 -17.06
N ASN A 110 11.06 17.51 -18.30
CA ASN A 110 10.25 18.20 -19.30
C ASN A 110 9.07 17.34 -19.80
N SER A 111 9.09 16.03 -19.57
CA SER A 111 8.00 15.12 -19.94
C SER A 111 6.92 15.12 -18.86
N SER A 112 5.72 15.54 -19.22
CA SER A 112 4.54 15.46 -18.35
C SER A 112 4.18 14.03 -17.97
N LEU A 113 4.45 13.06 -18.86
CA LEU A 113 4.27 11.63 -18.59
C LEU A 113 5.24 11.13 -17.51
N PHE A 114 6.50 11.55 -17.56
CA PHE A 114 7.50 11.15 -16.56
C PHE A 114 7.12 11.67 -15.16
N LEU A 115 6.71 12.94 -15.06
CA LEU A 115 6.21 13.52 -13.81
C LEU A 115 4.94 12.82 -13.32
N TRP A 116 4.07 12.37 -14.22
CA TRP A 116 2.89 11.62 -13.82
C TRP A 116 3.26 10.22 -13.28
N VAL A 117 4.17 9.51 -13.93
CA VAL A 117 4.63 8.17 -13.50
C VAL A 117 5.39 8.22 -12.17
N ILE A 118 6.27 9.22 -11.97
CA ILE A 118 7.01 9.34 -10.70
C ILE A 118 6.06 9.61 -9.52
N ASN A 119 4.98 10.36 -9.76
CA ASN A 119 3.94 10.56 -8.75
C ASN A 119 3.20 9.26 -8.45
N LEU A 120 2.93 8.44 -9.47
CA LEU A 120 2.21 7.18 -9.35
C LEU A 120 3.06 6.05 -8.71
N LEU A 121 4.38 6.22 -8.68
CA LEU A 121 5.34 5.20 -8.24
C LEU A 121 5.06 4.63 -6.83
N PRO A 122 4.77 5.42 -5.78
CA PRO A 122 4.47 4.87 -4.45
C PRO A 122 3.24 3.94 -4.48
N VAL A 123 2.22 4.28 -5.26
CA VAL A 123 0.99 3.49 -5.41
C VAL A 123 1.29 2.19 -6.15
N ILE A 124 2.10 2.23 -7.21
CA ILE A 124 2.49 1.05 -7.99
C ILE A 124 3.30 0.08 -7.13
N ILE A 125 4.32 0.55 -6.41
CA ILE A 125 5.18 -0.29 -5.59
C ILE A 125 4.34 -0.98 -4.50
N SER A 126 3.53 -0.21 -3.81
CA SER A 126 2.69 -0.67 -2.72
C SER A 126 1.58 -1.63 -3.21
N GLY A 127 0.94 -1.33 -4.34
CA GLY A 127 -0.04 -2.22 -4.99
C GLY A 127 0.58 -3.51 -5.53
N GLY A 128 1.81 -3.44 -6.06
CA GLY A 128 2.59 -4.59 -6.51
C GLY A 128 2.94 -5.52 -5.35
N LEU A 129 3.38 -4.99 -4.21
CA LEU A 129 3.62 -5.75 -2.98
C LEU A 129 2.35 -6.48 -2.49
N CYS A 130 1.20 -5.80 -2.50
CA CYS A 130 -0.08 -6.42 -2.12
C CYS A 130 -0.51 -7.52 -3.10
N SER A 131 -0.29 -7.31 -4.39
CA SER A 131 -0.58 -8.32 -5.41
C SER A 131 0.35 -9.52 -5.31
N TYR A 132 1.63 -9.31 -4.98
CA TYR A 132 2.54 -10.40 -4.69
C TYR A 132 2.05 -11.26 -3.51
N LEU A 133 1.56 -10.62 -2.46
CA LEU A 133 1.01 -11.31 -1.29
C LEU A 133 -0.20 -12.19 -1.63
N SER A 134 -1.03 -11.77 -2.59
CA SER A 134 -2.19 -12.54 -3.04
C SER A 134 -1.86 -13.90 -3.65
N ARG A 135 -0.62 -14.11 -4.14
CA ARG A 135 -0.18 -15.41 -4.66
C ARG A 135 -0.12 -16.47 -3.56
N ASN A 136 0.18 -16.06 -2.33
CA ASN A 136 0.30 -16.91 -1.15
C ASN A 136 -1.06 -17.20 -0.50
N TYR A 137 -2.17 -16.87 -1.16
CA TYR A 137 -3.53 -17.10 -0.67
C TYR A 137 -3.90 -18.60 -0.68
N ILE A 138 -3.40 -19.35 0.30
CA ILE A 138 -3.65 -20.78 0.52
C ILE A 138 -3.86 -21.03 2.02
N GLY A 139 -4.64 -22.05 2.40
CA GLY A 139 -4.96 -22.32 3.80
C GLY A 139 -6.07 -21.44 4.38
N LYS A 140 -6.41 -21.60 5.66
CA LYS A 140 -7.49 -20.86 6.34
C LYS A 140 -6.94 -19.64 7.07
N ILE A 141 -5.78 -19.76 7.70
CA ILE A 141 -5.18 -18.68 8.50
C ILE A 141 -4.54 -17.64 7.60
N THR A 142 -3.77 -18.05 6.59
CA THR A 142 -3.12 -17.11 5.68
C THR A 142 -4.16 -16.28 4.92
N LYS A 143 -5.30 -16.87 4.55
CA LYS A 143 -6.43 -16.12 3.95
C LYS A 143 -6.99 -15.06 4.88
N LYS A 144 -7.31 -15.42 6.13
CA LYS A 144 -7.81 -14.46 7.15
C LYS A 144 -6.82 -13.32 7.41
N ALA A 145 -5.51 -13.61 7.42
CA ALA A 145 -4.46 -12.61 7.60
C ALA A 145 -4.36 -11.67 6.37
N ILE A 146 -4.37 -12.22 5.16
CA ILE A 146 -4.35 -11.44 3.91
C ILE A 146 -5.62 -10.58 3.79
N ASP A 147 -6.79 -11.13 4.09
CA ASP A 147 -8.06 -10.40 4.02
C ASP A 147 -8.07 -9.23 5.01
N SER A 148 -7.60 -9.44 6.26
CA SER A 148 -7.51 -8.37 7.26
C SER A 148 -6.52 -7.27 6.83
N PHE A 149 -5.38 -7.66 6.25
CA PHE A 149 -4.38 -6.73 5.74
C PHE A 149 -4.87 -5.92 4.53
N LEU A 150 -5.48 -6.60 3.54
CA LEU A 150 -6.05 -5.95 2.36
C LEU A 150 -7.22 -5.04 2.72
N LEU A 151 -8.06 -5.44 3.67
CA LEU A 151 -9.15 -4.61 4.17
C LEU A 151 -8.62 -3.31 4.79
N GLY A 152 -7.54 -3.39 5.58
CA GLY A 152 -6.86 -2.22 6.13
C GLY A 152 -6.34 -1.28 5.03
N ARG A 153 -5.72 -1.85 3.98
CA ARG A 153 -5.26 -1.08 2.83
C ARG A 153 -6.41 -0.40 2.08
N VAL A 154 -7.47 -1.13 1.78
CA VAL A 154 -8.65 -0.61 1.05
C VAL A 154 -9.28 0.53 1.84
N PHE A 155 -9.46 0.34 3.14
CA PHE A 155 -9.99 1.38 4.01
C PHE A 155 -9.10 2.64 3.99
N SER A 156 -7.78 2.46 4.06
CA SER A 156 -6.82 3.56 3.94
C SER A 156 -6.89 4.27 2.59
N LEU A 157 -6.95 3.54 1.47
CA LEU A 157 -7.07 4.09 0.11
C LEU A 157 -8.35 4.89 -0.09
N ILE A 158 -9.48 4.40 0.42
CA ILE A 158 -10.76 5.11 0.33
C ILE A 158 -10.71 6.39 1.18
N LEU A 159 -10.33 6.27 2.46
CA LEU A 159 -10.27 7.40 3.39
C LEU A 159 -9.32 8.49 2.89
N LYS A 160 -8.12 8.11 2.44
CA LYS A 160 -7.12 9.06 1.94
C LYS A 160 -7.52 9.66 0.59
N GLY A 161 -8.17 8.89 -0.29
CA GLY A 161 -8.67 9.38 -1.57
C GLY A 161 -9.73 10.45 -1.39
N LEU A 162 -10.66 10.23 -0.46
CA LEU A 162 -11.65 11.24 -0.06
C LEU A 162 -10.99 12.46 0.57
N LEU A 163 -10.06 12.25 1.51
CA LEU A 163 -9.36 13.33 2.19
C LEU A 163 -8.57 14.21 1.22
N LEU A 164 -7.80 13.61 0.30
CA LEU A 164 -6.96 14.33 -0.65
C LEU A 164 -7.81 15.06 -1.70
N CYS A 165 -8.89 14.43 -2.18
CA CYS A 165 -9.85 15.07 -3.08
C CYS A 165 -10.52 16.28 -2.41
N PHE A 166 -11.00 16.11 -1.17
CA PHE A 166 -11.58 17.19 -0.38
C PHE A 166 -10.57 18.33 -0.17
N LEU A 167 -9.33 18.01 0.22
CA LEU A 167 -8.27 19.00 0.43
C LEU A 167 -7.95 19.76 -0.86
N MET A 168 -7.87 19.09 -2.01
CA MET A 168 -7.63 19.75 -3.30
C MET A 168 -8.78 20.69 -3.69
N ILE A 169 -10.03 20.28 -3.52
CA ILE A 169 -11.19 21.13 -3.80
C ILE A 169 -11.23 22.32 -2.84
N TRP A 170 -10.96 22.08 -1.55
CA TRP A 170 -10.86 23.12 -0.52
C TRP A 170 -9.78 24.15 -0.88
N VAL A 171 -8.56 23.71 -1.20
CA VAL A 171 -7.46 24.60 -1.60
C VAL A 171 -7.82 25.36 -2.87
N SER A 172 -8.43 24.71 -3.87
CA SER A 172 -8.90 25.38 -5.10
C SER A 172 -9.90 26.50 -4.79
N ASN A 173 -10.80 26.30 -3.83
CA ASN A 173 -11.77 27.31 -3.40
C ASN A 173 -11.13 28.43 -2.56
N CYS A 174 -10.07 28.14 -1.80
CA CYS A 174 -9.31 29.15 -1.06
C CYS A 174 -8.44 30.05 -1.97
N ILE A 175 -8.11 29.61 -3.19
CA ILE A 175 -7.38 30.42 -4.18
C ILE A 175 -8.36 31.42 -4.83
N ASN A 176 -8.57 32.54 -4.13
CA ASN A 176 -9.17 33.77 -4.65
C ASN A 176 -8.08 34.79 -5.00
N PRO A 177 -8.28 35.71 -5.95
CA PRO A 177 -7.25 36.68 -6.34
C PRO A 177 -6.70 37.47 -5.14
N ASP A 178 -7.53 37.85 -4.18
CA ASP A 178 -7.09 38.57 -2.97
C ASP A 178 -6.30 37.66 -2.01
N SER A 179 -6.79 36.44 -1.77
CA SER A 179 -6.12 35.44 -0.92
C SER A 179 -4.77 35.01 -1.51
N ALA A 180 -4.70 34.85 -2.83
CA ALA A 180 -3.49 34.51 -3.56
C ALA A 180 -2.43 35.61 -3.45
N TRP A 181 -2.84 36.87 -3.52
CA TRP A 181 -1.94 38.01 -3.37
C TRP A 181 -1.39 38.12 -1.95
N HIS A 182 -2.24 37.97 -0.93
CA HIS A 182 -1.80 37.97 0.47
C HIS A 182 -0.85 36.80 0.77
N PHE A 183 -1.17 35.59 0.30
CA PHE A 183 -0.29 34.43 0.45
C PHE A 183 1.06 34.64 -0.24
N ALA A 184 1.05 35.17 -1.46
CA ALA A 184 2.26 35.49 -2.21
C ALA A 184 3.12 36.56 -1.54
N GLN A 185 2.53 37.56 -0.87
CA GLN A 185 3.26 38.56 -0.11
C GLN A 185 3.89 38.00 1.17
N VAL A 186 3.18 37.12 1.87
CA VAL A 186 3.66 36.45 3.10
C VAL A 186 4.82 35.50 2.78
N VAL A 187 4.65 34.62 1.79
CA VAL A 187 5.68 33.64 1.40
C VAL A 187 6.92 34.31 0.82
N SER A 188 6.74 35.42 0.10
CA SER A 188 7.84 36.13 -0.55
C SER A 188 8.62 37.08 0.37
N LEU A 189 8.32 37.13 1.68
CA LEU A 189 8.90 38.11 2.61
C LEU A 189 8.81 39.55 2.07
N LYS A 190 7.68 39.90 1.43
CA LYS A 190 7.41 41.20 0.78
C LYS A 190 8.34 41.62 -0.38
N LYS A 191 9.12 40.70 -0.95
CA LYS A 191 9.90 40.98 -2.18
C LYS A 191 8.99 41.02 -3.41
N TYR A 192 8.76 42.20 -3.96
CA TYR A 192 7.76 42.46 -5.01
C TYR A 192 7.89 41.54 -6.25
N HIS A 193 9.10 41.36 -6.78
CA HIS A 193 9.33 40.51 -7.96
C HIS A 193 9.02 39.02 -7.72
N ILE A 194 9.24 38.53 -6.50
CA ILE A 194 9.00 37.12 -6.14
C ILE A 194 7.51 36.92 -5.80
N SER A 195 6.86 37.91 -5.17
CA SER A 195 5.42 37.89 -4.91
C SER A 195 4.60 37.82 -6.19
N ILE A 196 4.94 38.58 -7.23
CA ILE A 196 4.23 38.53 -8.51
C ILE A 196 4.34 37.14 -9.16
N ARG A 197 5.54 36.53 -9.10
CA ARG A 197 5.76 35.19 -9.65
C ARG A 197 4.92 34.13 -8.92
N ILE A 198 4.93 34.16 -7.58
CA ILE A 198 4.13 33.24 -6.76
C ILE A 198 2.63 33.44 -6.98
N TYR A 199 2.19 34.68 -7.16
CA TYR A 199 0.79 35.01 -7.46
C TYR A 199 0.30 34.35 -8.77
N TYR A 200 1.03 34.52 -9.87
CA TYR A 200 0.67 33.90 -11.15
C TYR A 200 0.76 32.38 -11.12
N ILE A 201 1.73 31.83 -10.39
CA ILE A 201 1.84 30.38 -10.16
C ILE A 201 0.58 29.87 -9.44
N LEU A 202 0.12 30.55 -8.39
CA LEU A 202 -1.03 30.12 -7.59
C LEU A 202 -2.34 30.18 -8.40
N LEU A 203 -2.51 31.24 -9.20
CA LEU A 203 -3.69 31.40 -10.05
C LEU A 203 -3.74 30.33 -11.16
N SER A 204 -2.58 29.99 -11.74
CA SER A 204 -2.46 28.95 -12.76
C SER A 204 -2.67 27.55 -12.20
N VAL A 205 -2.33 27.34 -10.93
CA VAL A 205 -2.48 26.06 -10.22
C VAL A 205 -3.95 25.70 -9.95
N LYS A 206 -4.84 26.68 -9.76
CA LYS A 206 -6.26 26.48 -9.45
C LYS A 206 -6.99 25.51 -10.40
N PRO A 207 -7.04 25.72 -11.73
CA PRO A 207 -7.70 24.78 -12.64
C PRO A 207 -7.01 23.41 -12.69
N LEU A 208 -5.69 23.35 -12.42
CA LEU A 208 -4.96 22.09 -12.39
C LEU A 208 -5.32 21.23 -11.17
N LEU A 209 -5.61 21.83 -10.00
CA LEU A 209 -6.00 21.06 -8.79
C LEU A 209 -7.23 20.18 -9.04
N VAL A 210 -8.27 20.76 -9.62
CA VAL A 210 -9.54 20.06 -9.83
C VAL A 210 -9.35 18.90 -10.80
N LYS A 211 -8.64 19.12 -11.92
CA LYS A 211 -8.33 18.05 -12.88
C LYS A 211 -7.53 16.93 -12.22
N ARG A 212 -6.49 17.27 -11.45
CA ARG A 212 -5.64 16.29 -10.77
C ARG A 212 -6.37 15.53 -9.66
N ALA A 213 -7.35 16.14 -8.99
CA ALA A 213 -8.16 15.47 -7.97
C ALA A 213 -8.98 14.30 -8.55
N TYR A 214 -9.62 14.49 -9.72
CA TYR A 214 -10.37 13.42 -10.38
C TYR A 214 -9.46 12.30 -10.92
N GLU A 215 -8.31 12.66 -11.50
CA GLU A 215 -7.31 11.67 -11.93
C GLU A 215 -6.83 10.82 -10.74
N LEU A 216 -6.60 11.46 -9.59
CA LEU A 216 -6.24 10.81 -8.33
C LEU A 216 -7.29 9.80 -7.86
N LEU A 217 -8.56 10.21 -7.89
CA LEU A 217 -9.68 9.37 -7.49
C LEU A 217 -9.76 8.12 -8.39
N ALA A 218 -9.58 8.29 -9.70
CA ALA A 218 -9.54 7.18 -10.65
C ALA A 218 -8.37 6.22 -10.38
N VAL A 219 -7.17 6.76 -10.11
CA VAL A 219 -5.97 5.98 -9.78
C VAL A 219 -6.18 5.16 -8.51
N PHE A 220 -6.67 5.79 -7.43
CA PHE A 220 -6.91 5.07 -6.18
C PHE A 220 -8.05 4.06 -6.31
N GLY A 221 -9.10 4.38 -7.07
CA GLY A 221 -10.17 3.42 -7.40
C GLY A 221 -9.61 2.17 -8.07
N LEU A 222 -8.75 2.33 -9.08
CA LEU A 222 -8.09 1.22 -9.76
C LEU A 222 -7.18 0.44 -8.80
N ALA A 223 -6.40 1.13 -7.97
CA ALA A 223 -5.52 0.52 -6.97
C ALA A 223 -6.27 -0.27 -5.88
N VAL A 224 -7.51 0.09 -5.58
CA VAL A 224 -8.39 -0.68 -4.68
C VAL A 224 -8.84 -1.98 -5.33
N ILE A 225 -9.19 -1.95 -6.61
CA ILE A 225 -9.73 -3.13 -7.32
C ILE A 225 -8.63 -4.14 -7.66
N MET A 226 -7.43 -3.66 -7.96
CA MET A 226 -6.34 -4.46 -8.51
C MET A 226 -5.92 -5.69 -7.66
N PRO A 227 -5.77 -5.61 -6.33
CA PRO A 227 -5.44 -6.78 -5.49
C PRO A 227 -6.52 -7.87 -5.54
N PHE A 228 -7.80 -7.49 -5.58
CA PHE A 228 -8.91 -8.45 -5.64
C PHE A 228 -8.98 -9.15 -7.00
N LEU A 229 -8.73 -8.41 -8.09
CA LEU A 229 -8.60 -9.01 -9.42
C LEU A 229 -7.46 -10.03 -9.45
N PHE A 230 -6.36 -9.75 -8.75
CA PHE A 230 -5.23 -10.68 -8.68
C PHE A 230 -5.56 -11.95 -7.88
N ILE A 231 -6.23 -11.82 -6.71
CA ILE A 231 -6.72 -12.97 -5.94
C ILE A 231 -7.66 -13.84 -6.80
N TRP A 232 -8.63 -13.20 -7.46
CA TRP A 232 -9.60 -13.88 -8.30
C TRP A 232 -8.95 -14.57 -9.50
N GLY A 233 -8.00 -13.90 -10.16
CA GLY A 233 -7.20 -14.46 -11.24
C GLY A 233 -6.42 -15.70 -10.81
N VAL A 234 -5.75 -15.66 -9.66
CA VAL A 234 -5.03 -16.83 -9.11
C VAL A 234 -5.99 -17.98 -8.80
N ALA A 235 -7.17 -17.69 -8.23
CA ALA A 235 -8.19 -18.70 -7.96
C ALA A 235 -8.71 -19.36 -9.25
N LEU A 236 -8.91 -18.57 -10.31
CA LEU A 236 -9.37 -19.04 -11.61
C LEU A 236 -8.33 -19.93 -12.30
N VAL A 237 -7.05 -19.54 -12.29
CA VAL A 237 -5.95 -20.37 -12.82
C VAL A 237 -5.87 -21.73 -12.10
N ARG A 238 -6.04 -21.73 -10.77
CA ARG A 238 -6.06 -22.99 -9.99
C ARG A 238 -7.24 -23.89 -10.36
N LYS A 239 -8.45 -23.32 -10.53
CA LYS A 239 -9.63 -24.07 -10.99
C LYS A 239 -9.42 -24.69 -12.38
N ILE A 240 -8.87 -23.92 -13.32
CA ILE A 240 -8.57 -24.42 -14.68
C ILE A 240 -7.56 -25.56 -14.62
N LYS A 241 -6.50 -25.43 -13.81
CA LYS A 241 -5.47 -26.48 -13.68
C LYS A 241 -6.03 -27.76 -13.05
N ALA A 242 -6.92 -27.65 -12.07
CA ALA A 242 -7.61 -28.79 -11.46
C ALA A 242 -8.55 -29.51 -12.45
N SER A 243 -9.30 -28.73 -13.25
CA SER A 243 -10.18 -29.29 -14.30
C SER A 243 -9.39 -30.00 -15.41
N ARG A 244 -8.24 -29.44 -15.84
CA ARG A 244 -7.32 -30.11 -16.77
C ARG A 244 -6.72 -31.40 -16.21
N GLY A 245 -6.42 -31.44 -14.91
CA GLY A 245 -5.91 -32.65 -14.25
C GLY A 245 -6.94 -33.78 -14.24
N HIS A 246 -8.19 -33.49 -13.92
CA HIS A 246 -9.29 -34.47 -13.98
C HIS A 246 -9.55 -34.98 -15.40
N ALA A 247 -9.44 -34.12 -16.41
CA ALA A 247 -9.62 -34.51 -17.81
C ALA A 247 -8.52 -35.47 -18.33
N LEU A 248 -7.32 -35.45 -17.75
CA LEU A 248 -6.21 -36.32 -18.13
C LEU A 248 -6.19 -37.68 -17.40
N MET A 249 -6.90 -37.82 -16.28
CA MET A 249 -7.01 -39.08 -15.53
C MET A 249 -8.29 -39.88 -15.85
N GLY A 250 -9.15 -39.34 -16.71
CA GLY A 250 -10.38 -39.98 -17.19
C GLY A 250 -10.25 -40.66 -18.56
N VAL A 251 -9.02 -40.87 -19.04
CA VAL A 251 -8.65 -41.66 -20.24
C VAL A 251 -7.77 -42.81 -19.77
#